data_AF-A0A1V3NVA4-F1
#
_entry.id   AF-A0A1V3NVA4-F1
#
_cell.length_a   1.000
_cell.length_b   1.000
_cell.length_c   1.000
_cell.angle_alpha   90.00
_cell.angle_beta   90.00
_cell.angle_gamma   90.00
#
_symmetry.space_group_name_H-M   'P 1'
#
loop_
_entity.id
_entity.type
_entity.pdbx_description
1 polymer ?
#
loop_
_entity_poly.entity_id
_entity_poly.type
_entity_poly.pdbx_seq_one_letter_code
_entity_poly.pdbx_strand_id
1 'polypeptide(L)'
;MSKVDTDTKLLFHCFPSQFGAFSDHHAKDDWQLMCECGVAMLETTLRDGLLLTPETIRVKLSPNSRAARAGRAEVPLRQTRACFAHMSVTEMRKPNPHASKRENHFEVFGEFAIALDAVAARDLDMAPVHYFYVDRDERRYPMAASLIAALLETRELLSVLSRLEERVYRDVDALTAEQRRYFDAFERARVDLIFQDEDARTRLEAARQMLPTEGVKSFLKAFETDRRRLALLVEAIDLLSGLVQTADSSSRNEQMLYFSQQEWRLTRVLNNSLVGYSVDGPEVGEDEGVKPLRERKVAAVEQIAKLLDQRLEKPWLRDCWVVLGSALENRLFRSYVRAIVCPQGMKRRVLDVCRRMVWGQGCPPVIELGRAAKGSLAER
;
A
#
# COMPACT_ATOMS: atom_id res chain seq x y z
N MET A 1 32.86 -0.06 5.16
CA MET A 1 31.52 -0.24 4.55
C MET A 1 31.70 -0.73 3.13
N SER A 2 31.12 -1.87 2.78
CA SER A 2 31.13 -2.38 1.41
C SER A 2 30.37 -1.43 0.49
N LYS A 3 30.92 -1.16 -0.70
CA LYS A 3 30.13 -0.53 -1.77
C LYS A 3 29.00 -1.50 -2.12
N VAL A 4 27.75 -1.03 -2.14
CA VAL A 4 26.67 -1.81 -2.75
C VAL A 4 26.96 -1.85 -4.24
N ASP A 5 27.10 -3.07 -4.75
CA ASP A 5 27.21 -3.32 -6.18
C ASP A 5 25.90 -2.89 -6.85
N THR A 6 26.00 -2.00 -7.85
CA THR A 6 24.84 -1.46 -8.56
C THR A 6 24.07 -2.51 -9.34
N ASP A 7 24.66 -3.69 -9.56
CA ASP A 7 24.03 -4.84 -10.20
C ASP A 7 23.35 -5.79 -9.20
N THR A 8 23.53 -5.57 -7.89
CA THR A 8 22.78 -6.32 -6.86
C THR A 8 21.30 -5.98 -6.94
N LYS A 9 20.45 -7.01 -7.04
CA LYS A 9 19.01 -6.83 -7.00
C LYS A 9 18.53 -6.61 -5.57
N LEU A 10 17.78 -5.54 -5.38
CA LEU A 10 17.12 -5.15 -4.13
C LEU A 10 15.66 -4.80 -4.43
N LEU A 11 14.88 -4.59 -3.38
CA LEU A 11 13.49 -4.18 -3.44
C LEU A 11 13.43 -2.66 -3.27
N PHE A 12 13.23 -1.94 -4.39
CA PHE A 12 13.25 -0.49 -4.43
C PHE A 12 11.85 0.10 -4.33
N HIS A 13 11.64 0.97 -3.34
CA HIS A 13 10.47 1.85 -3.28
C HIS A 13 10.88 3.25 -3.71
N CYS A 14 10.34 3.68 -4.84
CA CYS A 14 10.56 5.01 -5.40
C CYS A 14 9.57 6.00 -4.80
N PHE A 15 10.04 7.19 -4.47
CA PHE A 15 9.18 8.30 -4.09
C PHE A 15 8.66 8.97 -5.35
N PRO A 16 7.34 9.08 -5.55
CA PRO A 16 6.73 9.44 -6.84
C PRO A 16 7.37 10.67 -7.49
N SER A 17 7.81 10.53 -8.76
CA SER A 17 8.25 11.66 -9.61
C SER A 17 7.10 12.57 -10.05
N GLN A 18 5.86 12.06 -10.01
CA GLN A 18 4.64 12.65 -10.57
C GLN A 18 3.53 12.57 -9.50
N PHE A 19 2.75 13.59 -9.09
CA PHE A 19 2.58 14.99 -9.50
C PHE A 19 2.69 15.23 -10.99
N GLY A 20 2.05 14.37 -11.80
CA GLY A 20 2.05 14.40 -13.27
C GLY A 20 1.33 15.60 -13.90
N ALA A 21 1.43 16.78 -13.28
CA ALA A 21 0.83 18.04 -13.71
C ALA A 21 1.85 19.18 -13.89
N PHE A 22 3.16 18.90 -13.82
CA PHE A 22 4.17 19.88 -14.25
C PHE A 22 4.21 19.90 -15.78
N SER A 23 3.27 20.65 -16.35
CA SER A 23 3.22 21.00 -17.75
C SER A 23 4.44 21.85 -18.12
N ASP A 24 5.27 21.34 -19.05
CA ASP A 24 6.18 21.96 -20.04
C ASP A 24 6.77 23.39 -19.88
N HIS A 25 6.61 24.14 -18.79
CA HIS A 25 6.96 25.57 -18.75
C HIS A 25 7.94 26.04 -17.65
N HIS A 26 8.39 25.21 -16.69
CA HIS A 26 9.35 25.66 -15.66
C HIS A 26 10.38 24.61 -15.19
N ALA A 27 11.04 23.92 -16.14
CA ALA A 27 11.91 22.76 -15.87
C ALA A 27 13.02 22.89 -14.77
N LYS A 28 13.48 24.10 -14.43
CA LYS A 28 14.45 24.31 -13.34
C LYS A 28 13.80 24.45 -11.96
N ASP A 29 12.69 25.17 -11.88
CA ASP A 29 11.94 25.34 -10.63
C ASP A 29 11.29 24.00 -10.26
N ASP A 30 10.84 23.24 -11.26
CA ASP A 30 10.29 21.89 -11.12
C ASP A 30 11.32 20.89 -10.56
N TRP A 31 12.59 20.99 -11.00
CA TRP A 31 13.67 20.12 -10.50
C TRP A 31 14.00 20.36 -9.03
N GLN A 32 14.17 21.63 -8.65
CA GLN A 32 14.48 21.97 -7.27
C GLN A 32 13.34 21.57 -6.34
N LEU A 33 12.10 21.83 -6.76
CA LEU A 33 10.91 21.44 -6.01
C LEU A 33 10.82 19.93 -5.82
N MET A 34 11.04 19.15 -6.89
CA MET A 34 11.07 17.69 -6.84
C MET A 34 12.17 17.17 -5.89
N CYS A 35 13.35 17.81 -5.92
CA CYS A 35 14.44 17.52 -4.99
C CYS A 35 14.10 17.83 -3.53
N GLU A 36 13.43 18.94 -3.25
CA GLU A 36 12.98 19.31 -1.91
C GLU A 36 11.92 18.35 -1.38
N CYS A 37 10.95 17.98 -2.22
CA CYS A 37 9.92 17.00 -1.89
C CYS A 37 10.52 15.62 -1.63
N GLY A 38 11.41 15.14 -2.50
CA GLY A 38 12.08 13.84 -2.34
C GLY A 38 12.92 13.75 -1.07
N VAL A 39 13.64 14.81 -0.70
CA VAL A 39 14.37 14.89 0.58
C VAL A 39 13.40 14.89 1.76
N ALA A 40 12.30 15.64 1.70
CA ALA A 40 11.30 15.66 2.77
C ALA A 40 10.64 14.29 2.95
N MET A 41 10.25 13.63 1.86
CA MET A 41 9.69 12.27 1.84
C MET A 41 10.68 11.25 2.43
N LEU A 42 11.95 11.32 2.04
CA LEU A 42 13.01 10.48 2.61
C LEU A 42 13.14 10.68 4.12
N GLU A 43 13.25 11.94 4.56
CA GLU A 43 13.45 12.28 5.96
C GLU A 43 12.29 11.78 6.83
N THR A 44 11.05 12.07 6.44
CA THR A 44 9.89 11.57 7.20
C THR A 44 9.80 10.05 7.15
N THR A 45 10.19 9.40 6.04
CA THR A 45 10.17 7.92 5.94
C THR A 45 11.17 7.28 6.90
N LEU A 46 12.39 7.82 6.99
CA LEU A 46 13.42 7.29 7.89
C LEU A 46 13.14 7.61 9.37
N ARG A 47 12.57 8.78 9.65
CA ARG A 47 12.30 9.26 11.00
C ARG A 47 11.01 8.69 11.58
N ASP A 48 9.92 8.83 10.85
CA ASP A 48 8.56 8.59 11.34
C ASP A 48 7.95 7.28 10.78
N GLY A 49 8.61 6.62 9.83
CA GLY A 49 8.15 5.35 9.23
C GLY A 49 7.60 5.49 7.81
N LEU A 50 7.45 4.35 7.13
CA LEU A 50 6.98 4.27 5.74
C LEU A 50 5.48 4.53 5.66
N LEU A 51 5.08 5.47 4.80
CA LEU A 51 3.66 5.72 4.53
C LEU A 51 3.12 4.70 3.53
N LEU A 52 2.10 3.97 3.93
CA LEU A 52 1.25 3.17 3.05
C LEU A 52 0.09 4.04 2.60
N THR A 53 -0.14 4.09 1.29
CA THR A 53 -1.17 4.95 0.69
C THR A 53 -2.34 4.11 0.18
N PRO A 54 -3.57 4.64 0.19
CA PRO A 54 -4.72 3.95 -0.37
C PRO A 54 -4.65 3.93 -1.89
N GLU A 55 -4.90 2.77 -2.48
CA GLU A 55 -5.04 2.53 -3.91
C GLU A 55 -6.34 1.78 -4.17
N THR A 56 -7.06 2.14 -5.23
CA THR A 56 -8.25 1.40 -5.68
C THR A 56 -7.95 0.77 -7.02
N ILE A 57 -7.92 -0.56 -7.07
CA ILE A 57 -7.83 -1.32 -8.32
C ILE A 57 -9.23 -1.76 -8.74
N ARG A 58 -9.49 -1.87 -10.04
CA ARG A 58 -10.74 -2.44 -10.55
C ARG A 58 -10.50 -3.90 -10.93
N VAL A 59 -11.18 -4.81 -10.24
CA VAL A 59 -11.11 -6.24 -10.52
C VAL A 59 -12.31 -6.60 -11.40
N LYS A 60 -12.03 -7.08 -12.61
CA LYS A 60 -13.09 -7.63 -13.47
C LYS A 60 -13.64 -8.90 -12.84
N LEU A 61 -14.95 -8.95 -12.67
CA LEU A 61 -15.64 -10.08 -12.10
C LEU A 61 -15.73 -11.20 -13.14
N SER A 62 -15.64 -12.45 -12.66
CA SER A 62 -15.95 -13.61 -13.48
C SER A 62 -17.38 -13.51 -14.00
N PRO A 63 -17.64 -13.78 -15.30
CA PRO A 63 -19.00 -13.81 -15.86
C PRO A 63 -19.95 -14.73 -15.09
N ASN A 64 -19.42 -15.76 -14.41
CA ASN A 64 -20.19 -16.73 -13.64
C ASN A 64 -20.47 -16.28 -12.18
N SER A 65 -19.82 -15.20 -11.71
CA SER A 65 -20.05 -14.66 -10.37
C SER A 65 -21.50 -14.20 -10.18
N ARG A 66 -21.96 -14.12 -8.93
CA ARG A 66 -23.31 -13.64 -8.65
C ARG A 66 -23.43 -12.16 -9.01
N ALA A 67 -22.38 -11.38 -8.74
CA ALA A 67 -22.31 -9.96 -9.05
C ALA A 67 -22.35 -9.69 -10.57
N ALA A 68 -21.62 -10.47 -11.39
CA ALA A 68 -21.67 -10.33 -12.85
C ALA A 68 -23.06 -10.66 -13.43
N ARG A 69 -23.72 -11.71 -12.92
CA ARG A 69 -25.10 -12.04 -13.29
C ARG A 69 -26.10 -10.95 -12.92
N ALA A 70 -25.80 -10.13 -11.92
CA ALA A 70 -26.57 -8.95 -11.55
C ALA A 70 -26.15 -7.67 -12.30
N GLY A 71 -25.35 -7.80 -13.37
CA GLY A 71 -24.93 -6.69 -14.23
C GLY A 71 -23.67 -5.96 -13.78
N ARG A 72 -22.96 -6.43 -12.74
CA ARG A 72 -21.70 -5.81 -12.30
C ARG A 72 -20.50 -6.47 -12.97
N ALA A 73 -19.90 -5.80 -13.94
CA ALA A 73 -18.73 -6.32 -14.65
C ALA A 73 -17.43 -6.24 -13.82
N GLU A 74 -17.35 -5.33 -12.85
CA GLU A 74 -16.14 -5.06 -12.07
C GLU A 74 -16.48 -4.73 -10.62
N VAL A 75 -15.52 -5.00 -9.72
CA VAL A 75 -15.57 -4.60 -8.31
C VAL A 75 -14.31 -3.79 -7.98
N PRO A 76 -14.43 -2.62 -7.33
CA PRO A 76 -13.25 -1.92 -6.82
C PRO A 76 -12.64 -2.73 -5.67
N LEU A 77 -11.34 -2.95 -5.65
CA LEU A 77 -10.62 -3.44 -4.48
C LEU A 77 -9.74 -2.31 -3.96
N ARG A 78 -10.03 -1.86 -2.73
CA ARG A 78 -9.27 -0.80 -2.08
C ARG A 78 -8.22 -1.40 -1.16
N GLN A 79 -6.99 -0.93 -1.26
CA GLN A 79 -5.84 -1.46 -0.51
C GLN A 79 -5.00 -0.31 0.02
N THR A 80 -4.47 -0.44 1.23
CA THR A 80 -3.51 0.52 1.78
C THR A 80 -2.13 -0.11 1.73
N ARG A 81 -1.28 0.34 0.81
CA ARG A 81 -0.04 -0.37 0.48
C ARG A 81 1.13 0.53 0.11
N ALA A 82 2.32 -0.05 0.09
CA ALA A 82 3.52 0.47 -0.55
C ALA A 82 4.11 -0.62 -1.46
N CYS A 83 4.59 -0.21 -2.63
CA CYS A 83 5.10 -1.09 -3.67
C CYS A 83 6.62 -0.99 -3.77
N PHE A 84 7.26 -2.13 -4.01
CA PHE A 84 8.70 -2.26 -4.15
C PHE A 84 9.03 -3.07 -5.38
N ALA A 85 9.90 -2.54 -6.23
CA ALA A 85 10.31 -3.20 -7.45
C ALA A 85 11.60 -4.01 -7.21
N HIS A 86 11.58 -5.32 -7.48
CA HIS A 86 12.78 -6.16 -7.37
C HIS A 86 13.68 -6.01 -8.60
N MET A 87 14.73 -5.19 -8.47
CA MET A 87 15.64 -4.87 -9.56
C MET A 87 16.97 -4.33 -9.02
N SER A 88 17.95 -4.18 -9.90
CA SER A 88 19.23 -3.53 -9.63
C SER A 88 19.18 -2.04 -9.99
N VAL A 89 20.15 -1.25 -9.52
CA VAL A 89 20.28 0.17 -9.91
C VAL A 89 20.56 0.30 -11.40
N THR A 90 21.33 -0.63 -11.96
CA THR A 90 21.59 -0.70 -13.39
C THR A 90 20.31 -0.97 -14.19
N GLU A 91 19.43 -1.86 -13.73
CA GLU A 91 18.14 -2.12 -14.37
C GLU A 91 17.19 -0.91 -14.29
N MET A 92 17.12 -0.20 -13.15
CA MET A 92 16.27 0.99 -13.01
C MET A 92 16.58 2.10 -14.04
N ARG A 93 17.83 2.19 -14.50
CA ARG A 93 18.27 3.19 -15.48
C ARG A 93 18.07 2.75 -16.93
N LYS A 94 17.72 1.49 -17.19
CA LYS A 94 17.54 1.01 -18.57
C LYS A 94 16.25 1.60 -19.16
N PRO A 95 16.30 2.25 -20.33
CA PRO A 95 15.13 2.68 -21.08
C PRO A 95 14.22 1.49 -21.43
N ASN A 96 12.91 1.73 -21.55
CA ASN A 96 11.95 0.70 -21.92
C ASN A 96 12.01 0.59 -23.42
N PRO A 97 12.36 -0.56 -24.00
CA PRO A 97 12.25 -0.69 -25.45
C PRO A 97 10.79 -0.57 -25.94
N HIS A 98 9.82 -0.78 -25.05
CA HIS A 98 8.41 -1.00 -25.39
C HIS A 98 7.46 0.10 -24.92
N ALA A 99 7.92 1.07 -24.12
CA ALA A 99 7.15 2.27 -23.83
C ALA A 99 7.31 3.28 -24.96
N SER A 100 6.25 3.98 -25.34
CA SER A 100 6.27 4.98 -26.41
C SER A 100 7.35 6.04 -26.25
N LYS A 101 7.59 6.48 -25.00
CA LYS A 101 8.62 7.49 -24.66
C LYS A 101 9.98 6.90 -24.27
N ARG A 102 10.10 5.57 -24.21
CA ARG A 102 11.28 4.83 -23.71
C ARG A 102 11.77 5.28 -22.32
N GLU A 103 10.93 5.92 -21.53
CA GLU A 103 11.26 6.46 -20.19
C GLU A 103 11.72 5.36 -19.24
N ASN A 104 12.84 5.50 -18.51
CA ASN A 104 13.38 4.57 -17.49
C ASN A 104 12.53 4.51 -16.20
N HIS A 105 12.83 3.58 -15.28
CA HIS A 105 12.03 3.39 -14.06
C HIS A 105 12.01 4.64 -13.17
N PHE A 106 13.13 5.35 -13.05
CA PHE A 106 13.20 6.58 -12.25
C PHE A 106 12.44 7.74 -12.89
N GLU A 107 12.41 7.82 -14.22
CA GLU A 107 11.62 8.82 -14.95
C GLU A 107 10.11 8.60 -14.71
N VAL A 108 9.67 7.33 -14.65
CA VAL A 108 8.27 6.99 -14.39
C VAL A 108 7.87 7.11 -12.92
N PHE A 109 8.72 6.66 -12.00
CA PHE A 109 8.33 6.48 -10.59
C PHE A 109 9.04 7.39 -9.58
N GLY A 110 10.10 8.12 -9.96
CA GLY A 110 10.87 8.94 -9.01
C GLY A 110 12.34 8.63 -8.98
N GLU A 111 13.18 9.67 -8.90
CA GLU A 111 14.64 9.52 -8.80
C GLU A 111 15.16 9.33 -7.36
N PHE A 112 14.31 9.54 -6.35
CA PHE A 112 14.61 9.14 -4.98
C PHE A 112 14.02 7.76 -4.72
N ALA A 113 14.82 6.87 -4.14
CA ALA A 113 14.34 5.56 -3.73
C ALA A 113 15.04 5.06 -2.47
N ILE A 114 14.37 4.18 -1.74
CA ILE A 114 14.95 3.37 -0.68
C ILE A 114 14.92 1.91 -1.10
N ALA A 115 15.93 1.15 -0.69
CA ALA A 115 16.09 -0.25 -1.06
C ALA A 115 16.11 -1.14 0.17
N LEU A 116 15.42 -2.28 0.11
CA LEU A 116 15.47 -3.34 1.10
C LEU A 116 16.05 -4.60 0.46
N ASP A 117 16.68 -5.47 1.24
CA ASP A 117 16.95 -6.83 0.79
C ASP A 117 15.71 -7.73 1.01
N ALA A 118 15.70 -8.91 0.39
CA ALA A 118 14.57 -9.82 0.48
C ALA A 118 14.34 -10.39 1.89
N VAL A 119 15.37 -10.44 2.75
CA VAL A 119 15.24 -10.91 4.14
C VAL A 119 14.54 -9.83 4.95
N ALA A 120 15.04 -8.59 4.89
CA ALA A 120 14.46 -7.41 5.51
C ALA A 120 13.00 -7.17 5.08
N ALA A 121 12.68 -7.44 3.81
CA ALA A 121 11.32 -7.36 3.30
C ALA A 121 10.40 -8.42 3.93
N ARG A 122 10.86 -9.67 4.08
CA ARG A 122 10.07 -10.73 4.74
C ARG A 122 9.84 -10.44 6.22
N ASP A 123 10.81 -9.84 6.91
CA ASP A 123 10.67 -9.45 8.33
C ASP A 123 9.58 -8.36 8.53
N LEU A 124 9.26 -7.64 7.44
CA LEU A 124 8.17 -6.67 7.35
C LEU A 124 6.91 -7.28 6.70
N ASP A 125 6.80 -8.60 6.61
CA ASP A 125 5.68 -9.31 5.96
C ASP A 125 5.40 -8.87 4.52
N MET A 126 6.42 -8.39 3.82
CA MET A 126 6.28 -8.07 2.42
C MET A 126 6.17 -9.35 1.59
N ALA A 127 5.30 -9.32 0.59
CA ALA A 127 5.04 -10.47 -0.25
C ALA A 127 5.09 -10.12 -1.75
N PRO A 128 5.56 -11.05 -2.61
CA PRO A 128 5.58 -10.84 -4.05
C PRO A 128 4.17 -10.77 -4.63
N VAL A 129 4.01 -9.99 -5.69
CA VAL A 129 2.76 -9.80 -6.43
C VAL A 129 2.72 -10.71 -7.66
N HIS A 130 1.55 -11.28 -7.91
CA HIS A 130 1.21 -12.04 -9.10
C HIS A 130 0.41 -11.18 -10.06
N TYR A 131 1.02 -10.84 -11.19
CA TYR A 131 0.33 -10.15 -12.29
C TYR A 131 -0.48 -11.13 -13.15
N PHE A 132 -1.65 -10.68 -13.59
CA PHE A 132 -2.46 -11.38 -14.58
C PHE A 132 -2.94 -10.40 -15.67
N TYR A 133 -3.01 -10.86 -16.91
CA TYR A 133 -3.34 -10.03 -18.08
C TYR A 133 -4.82 -10.16 -18.45
N VAL A 134 -5.51 -9.02 -18.58
CA VAL A 134 -6.97 -8.93 -18.74
C VAL A 134 -7.48 -9.29 -20.14
N ASP A 135 -6.66 -9.07 -21.17
CA ASP A 135 -7.13 -9.02 -22.56
C ASP A 135 -6.52 -10.07 -23.50
N ARG A 136 -5.75 -11.02 -22.98
CA ARG A 136 -5.32 -12.15 -23.79
C ARG A 136 -6.26 -13.31 -23.53
N ASP A 137 -6.64 -13.99 -24.60
CA ASP A 137 -7.55 -15.15 -24.71
C ASP A 137 -7.07 -16.40 -23.95
N GLU A 138 -6.40 -16.17 -22.82
CA GLU A 138 -5.76 -17.14 -21.96
C GLU A 138 -6.81 -17.64 -20.97
N ARG A 139 -7.10 -18.93 -21.06
CA ARG A 139 -7.93 -19.71 -20.12
C ARG A 139 -7.58 -19.49 -18.63
N ARG A 140 -6.41 -18.91 -18.32
CA ARG A 140 -5.94 -18.56 -16.97
C ARG A 140 -6.60 -17.29 -16.41
N TYR A 141 -6.96 -16.32 -17.24
CA TYR A 141 -7.58 -15.07 -16.79
C TYR A 141 -8.94 -15.28 -16.11
N PRO A 142 -9.90 -16.05 -16.70
CA PRO A 142 -11.17 -16.32 -16.06
C PRO A 142 -11.01 -17.02 -14.70
N MET A 143 -9.98 -17.85 -14.52
CA MET A 143 -9.73 -18.56 -13.27
C MET A 143 -9.23 -17.61 -12.16
N ALA A 144 -8.23 -16.77 -12.45
CA ALA A 144 -7.72 -15.80 -11.48
C ALA A 144 -8.78 -14.75 -11.10
N ALA A 145 -9.50 -14.21 -12.08
CA ALA A 145 -10.62 -13.30 -11.86
C ALA A 145 -11.76 -13.97 -11.06
N SER A 146 -12.05 -15.25 -11.31
CA SER A 146 -13.02 -16.01 -10.51
C SER A 146 -12.57 -16.24 -9.08
N LEU A 147 -11.29 -16.54 -8.86
CA LEU A 147 -10.73 -16.74 -7.52
C LEU A 147 -10.80 -15.44 -6.72
N ILE A 148 -10.37 -14.31 -7.29
CA ILE A 148 -10.46 -13.01 -6.62
C ILE A 148 -11.93 -12.67 -6.34
N ALA A 149 -12.83 -12.83 -7.32
CA ALA A 149 -14.25 -12.59 -7.12
C ALA A 149 -14.82 -13.45 -5.96
N ALA A 150 -14.50 -14.74 -5.91
CA ALA A 150 -14.93 -15.63 -4.84
C ALA A 150 -14.34 -15.25 -3.48
N LEU A 151 -13.08 -14.83 -3.44
CA LEU A 151 -12.43 -14.31 -2.23
C LEU A 151 -13.15 -13.05 -1.73
N LEU A 152 -13.43 -12.09 -2.61
CA LEU A 152 -14.14 -10.85 -2.23
C LEU A 152 -15.59 -11.13 -1.78
N GLU A 153 -16.33 -11.99 -2.48
CA GLU A 153 -17.66 -12.43 -2.06
C GLU A 153 -17.63 -13.14 -0.69
N THR A 154 -16.61 -13.97 -0.44
CA THR A 154 -16.41 -14.63 0.86
C THR A 154 -16.11 -13.60 1.94
N ARG A 155 -15.21 -12.65 1.68
CA ARG A 155 -14.88 -11.56 2.60
C ARG A 155 -16.12 -10.76 2.99
N GLU A 156 -16.96 -10.41 2.01
CA GLU A 156 -18.22 -9.70 2.25
C GLU A 156 -19.17 -10.51 3.14
N LEU A 157 -19.32 -11.81 2.88
CA LEU A 157 -20.14 -12.68 3.71
C LEU A 157 -19.63 -12.74 5.16
N LEU A 158 -18.32 -12.96 5.34
CA LEU A 158 -17.70 -13.02 6.67
C LEU A 158 -17.83 -11.69 7.42
N SER A 159 -17.71 -10.57 6.71
CA SER A 159 -17.97 -9.23 7.24
C SER A 159 -19.40 -9.10 7.77
N VAL A 160 -20.41 -9.47 6.96
CA VAL A 160 -21.81 -9.40 7.34
C VAL A 160 -22.09 -10.28 8.57
N LEU A 161 -21.56 -11.51 8.59
CA LEU A 161 -21.71 -12.44 9.71
C LEU A 161 -21.13 -11.86 11.02
N SER A 162 -19.89 -11.36 10.99
CA SER A 162 -19.27 -10.73 12.15
C SER A 162 -20.07 -9.55 12.69
N ARG A 163 -20.64 -8.74 11.80
CA ARG A 163 -21.44 -7.58 12.20
C ARG A 163 -22.85 -7.97 12.70
N LEU A 164 -23.39 -9.11 12.29
CA LEU A 164 -24.62 -9.67 12.89
C LEU A 164 -24.35 -10.24 14.28
N GLU A 165 -23.23 -10.92 14.46
CA GLU A 165 -22.74 -11.39 15.76
C GLU A 165 -22.55 -10.20 16.73
N GLU A 166 -21.97 -9.09 16.25
CA GLU A 166 -21.89 -7.84 17.01
C GLU A 166 -23.23 -7.40 17.56
N ARG A 167 -24.24 -7.33 16.69
CA ARG A 167 -25.57 -6.83 17.07
C ARG A 167 -26.23 -7.68 18.15
N VAL A 168 -25.92 -8.97 18.17
CA VAL A 168 -26.52 -9.93 19.11
C VAL A 168 -25.79 -9.96 20.45
N TYR A 169 -24.47 -9.84 20.45
CA TYR A 169 -23.63 -10.08 21.62
C TYR A 169 -22.93 -8.83 22.17
N ARG A 170 -23.03 -7.67 21.51
CA ARG A 170 -22.50 -6.39 22.00
C ARG A 170 -23.46 -5.78 23.03
N ASP A 171 -23.40 -6.29 24.26
CA ASP A 171 -23.95 -5.60 25.43
C ASP A 171 -22.85 -4.74 26.06
N VAL A 172 -22.69 -3.51 25.57
CA VAL A 172 -21.54 -2.62 25.84
C VAL A 172 -21.29 -2.41 27.34
N ASP A 173 -22.33 -2.51 28.17
CA ASP A 173 -22.24 -2.29 29.60
C ASP A 173 -21.77 -3.53 30.39
N ALA A 174 -21.88 -4.73 29.80
CA ALA A 174 -21.49 -6.00 30.43
C ALA A 174 -20.13 -6.54 29.95
N LEU A 175 -19.50 -5.92 28.95
CA LEU A 175 -18.23 -6.39 28.38
C LEU A 175 -17.04 -6.03 29.26
N THR A 176 -16.21 -7.03 29.54
CA THR A 176 -14.86 -6.85 30.10
C THR A 176 -13.97 -6.05 29.15
N ALA A 177 -12.88 -5.46 29.65
CA ALA A 177 -11.94 -4.70 28.82
C ALA A 177 -11.32 -5.54 27.67
N GLU A 178 -11.10 -6.84 27.91
CA GLU A 178 -10.62 -7.77 26.89
C GLU A 178 -11.66 -8.03 25.81
N GLN A 179 -12.93 -8.19 26.20
CA GLN A 179 -14.03 -8.33 25.24
C GLN A 179 -14.25 -7.04 24.45
N ARG A 180 -14.16 -5.85 25.07
CA ARG A 180 -14.20 -4.58 24.32
C ARG A 180 -13.08 -4.49 23.29
N ARG A 181 -11.84 -4.82 23.67
CA ARG A 181 -10.71 -4.90 22.73
C ARG A 181 -10.98 -5.87 21.58
N TYR A 182 -11.62 -7.00 21.86
CA TYR A 182 -12.06 -7.99 20.87
C TYR A 182 -13.11 -7.44 19.90
N PHE A 183 -14.12 -6.71 20.39
CA PHE A 183 -15.13 -6.06 19.56
C PHE A 183 -14.56 -4.89 18.73
N ASP A 184 -13.66 -4.10 19.30
CA ASP A 184 -13.06 -2.92 18.64
C ASP A 184 -12.04 -3.31 17.56
N ALA A 185 -11.35 -4.45 17.68
CA ALA A 185 -10.44 -4.95 16.64
C ALA A 185 -11.13 -5.09 15.27
N PHE A 186 -12.44 -5.33 15.28
CA PHE A 186 -13.25 -5.42 14.06
C PHE A 186 -13.60 -4.08 13.43
N GLU A 187 -13.78 -3.02 14.22
CA GLU A 187 -13.88 -1.67 13.67
C GLU A 187 -12.53 -1.22 13.09
N ARG A 188 -11.41 -1.59 13.74
CA ARG A 188 -10.03 -1.29 13.27
C ARG A 188 -9.68 -1.94 11.93
N ALA A 189 -10.20 -3.14 11.72
CA ALA A 189 -10.04 -3.90 10.49
C ALA A 189 -10.73 -3.23 9.29
N ARG A 190 -11.57 -2.19 9.52
CA ARG A 190 -12.41 -1.56 8.49
C ARG A 190 -13.02 -2.62 7.58
N VAL A 191 -13.56 -3.68 8.21
CA VAL A 191 -14.30 -4.78 7.57
C VAL A 191 -15.64 -4.26 7.06
N ASP A 192 -15.75 -2.97 6.77
CA ASP A 192 -16.87 -2.47 6.03
C ASP A 192 -16.68 -2.91 4.58
N LEU A 193 -17.82 -3.29 4.03
CA LEU A 193 -17.99 -3.92 2.74
C LEU A 193 -17.21 -3.16 1.68
N ILE A 194 -16.71 -3.89 0.68
CA ILE A 194 -16.02 -3.33 -0.49
C ILE A 194 -17.00 -2.55 -1.40
N PHE A 195 -18.14 -2.11 -0.87
CA PHE A 195 -19.08 -1.29 -1.60
C PHE A 195 -18.67 0.18 -1.45
N GLN A 196 -18.00 0.67 -2.50
CA GLN A 196 -17.83 2.10 -2.77
C GLN A 196 -19.14 2.80 -3.15
N ASP A 197 -20.22 2.05 -3.32
CA ASP A 197 -21.55 2.63 -3.47
C ASP A 197 -22.13 2.85 -2.06
N GLU A 198 -22.10 4.10 -1.58
CA GLU A 198 -22.73 4.49 -0.32
C GLU A 198 -24.19 4.05 -0.27
N ASP A 199 -24.89 3.98 -1.41
CA ASP A 199 -26.27 3.50 -1.48
C ASP A 199 -26.36 2.00 -1.26
N ALA A 200 -25.40 1.21 -1.75
CA ALA A 200 -25.34 -0.22 -1.48
C ALA A 200 -24.99 -0.50 -0.02
N ARG A 201 -24.05 0.25 0.56
CA ARG A 201 -23.71 0.17 1.99
C ARG A 201 -24.94 0.49 2.85
N THR A 202 -25.57 1.62 2.59
CA THR A 202 -26.76 2.08 3.31
C THR A 202 -27.91 1.08 3.21
N ARG A 203 -28.17 0.53 2.01
CA ARG A 203 -29.17 -0.53 1.83
C ARG A 203 -28.85 -1.79 2.61
N LEU A 204 -27.59 -2.22 2.63
CA LEU A 204 -27.21 -3.42 3.39
C LEU A 204 -27.31 -3.18 4.89
N GLU A 205 -26.88 -2.01 5.38
CA GLU A 205 -27.03 -1.61 6.78
C GLU A 205 -28.51 -1.59 7.19
N ALA A 206 -29.37 -0.98 6.37
CA ALA A 206 -30.81 -0.97 6.59
C ALA A 206 -31.40 -2.40 6.60
N ALA A 207 -31.07 -3.23 5.61
CA ALA A 207 -31.52 -4.62 5.55
C ALA A 207 -31.06 -5.42 6.77
N ARG A 208 -29.83 -5.19 7.23
CA ARG A 208 -29.27 -5.82 8.44
C ARG A 208 -30.00 -5.39 9.70
N GLN A 209 -30.45 -4.13 9.80
CA GLN A 209 -31.24 -3.65 10.93
C GLN A 209 -32.65 -4.26 10.94
N MET A 210 -33.24 -4.54 9.78
CA MET A 210 -34.57 -5.14 9.66
C MET A 210 -34.64 -6.62 10.06
N LEU A 211 -33.51 -7.34 10.14
CA LEU A 211 -33.51 -8.75 10.55
C LEU A 211 -33.95 -8.89 12.02
N PRO A 212 -34.89 -9.78 12.37
CA PRO A 212 -35.28 -9.99 13.77
C PRO A 212 -34.14 -10.55 14.62
N THR A 213 -33.88 -9.94 15.79
CA THR A 213 -32.75 -10.34 16.66
C THR A 213 -32.78 -11.81 17.06
N GLU A 214 -33.96 -12.35 17.39
CA GLU A 214 -34.11 -13.76 17.77
C GLU A 214 -33.85 -14.72 16.59
N GLY A 215 -34.18 -14.30 15.37
CA GLY A 215 -33.83 -15.04 14.16
C GLY A 215 -32.33 -15.09 13.93
N VAL A 216 -31.65 -13.94 14.08
CA VAL A 216 -30.18 -13.85 13.97
C VAL A 216 -29.49 -14.69 15.05
N LYS A 217 -29.95 -14.61 16.31
CA LYS A 217 -29.45 -15.46 17.41
C LYS A 217 -29.58 -16.95 17.09
N SER A 218 -30.73 -17.37 16.59
CA SER A 218 -30.98 -18.77 16.27
C SER A 218 -30.07 -19.26 15.13
N PHE A 219 -29.86 -18.42 14.11
CA PHE A 219 -28.93 -18.69 13.03
C PHE A 219 -27.48 -18.82 13.53
N LEU A 220 -26.99 -17.87 14.32
CA LEU A 220 -25.62 -17.89 14.88
C LEU A 220 -25.41 -19.01 15.91
N LYS A 221 -26.46 -19.55 16.54
CA LYS A 221 -26.35 -20.76 17.37
C LYS A 221 -26.15 -22.02 16.53
N ALA A 222 -26.69 -22.06 15.31
CA ALA A 222 -26.56 -23.21 14.42
C ALA A 222 -25.18 -23.26 13.73
N PHE A 223 -24.54 -22.10 13.55
CA PHE A 223 -23.19 -21.95 13.03
C PHE A 223 -22.32 -21.34 14.11
N GLU A 224 -21.52 -22.13 14.83
CA GLU A 224 -20.57 -21.59 15.81
C GLU A 224 -19.59 -20.63 15.12
N THR A 225 -19.93 -19.34 15.11
CA THR A 225 -19.09 -18.28 14.56
C THR A 225 -18.16 -17.79 15.65
N ASP A 226 -16.85 -17.99 15.44
CA ASP A 226 -15.81 -17.33 16.24
C ASP A 226 -15.42 -16.05 15.51
N ARG A 227 -15.89 -14.89 16.03
CA ARG A 227 -15.56 -13.58 15.49
C ARG A 227 -14.06 -13.45 15.24
N ARG A 228 -13.17 -13.75 16.18
CA ARG A 228 -11.71 -13.56 15.98
C ARG A 228 -11.21 -14.33 14.76
N ARG A 229 -11.67 -15.56 14.56
CA ARG A 229 -11.31 -16.35 13.38
C ARG A 229 -11.89 -15.74 12.10
N LEU A 230 -13.11 -15.21 12.13
CA LEU A 230 -13.70 -14.50 11.00
C LEU A 230 -12.89 -13.25 10.60
N ALA A 231 -12.39 -12.47 11.57
CA ALA A 231 -11.52 -11.31 11.30
C ALA A 231 -10.23 -11.76 10.62
N LEU A 232 -9.54 -12.74 11.20
CA LEU A 232 -8.30 -13.27 10.64
C LEU A 232 -8.50 -13.82 9.23
N LEU A 233 -9.64 -14.44 8.94
CA LEU A 233 -9.99 -14.90 7.60
C LEU A 233 -10.24 -13.74 6.63
N VAL A 234 -10.97 -12.70 7.04
CA VAL A 234 -11.16 -11.48 6.24
C VAL A 234 -9.82 -10.83 5.89
N GLU A 235 -8.91 -10.73 6.86
CA GLU A 235 -7.57 -10.16 6.65
C GLU A 235 -6.69 -11.04 5.76
N ALA A 236 -6.75 -12.35 5.93
CA ALA A 236 -6.05 -13.28 5.06
C ALA A 236 -6.55 -13.15 3.61
N ILE A 237 -7.85 -12.93 3.42
CA ILE A 237 -8.42 -12.64 2.10
C ILE A 237 -7.94 -11.28 1.57
N ASP A 238 -7.88 -10.24 2.40
CA ASP A 238 -7.36 -8.92 2.00
C ASP A 238 -5.89 -8.99 1.59
N LEU A 239 -5.09 -9.75 2.33
CA LEU A 239 -3.71 -10.05 1.97
C LEU A 239 -3.66 -10.76 0.62
N LEU A 240 -4.32 -11.91 0.49
CA LEU A 240 -4.30 -12.74 -0.72
C LEU A 240 -4.79 -11.97 -1.95
N SER A 241 -5.87 -11.20 -1.82
CA SER A 241 -6.39 -10.37 -2.90
C SER A 241 -5.43 -9.23 -3.28
N GLY A 242 -4.65 -8.71 -2.32
CA GLY A 242 -3.58 -7.74 -2.57
C GLY A 242 -2.30 -8.28 -3.17
N LEU A 243 -2.10 -9.59 -3.14
CA LEU A 243 -1.02 -10.23 -3.89
C LEU A 243 -1.34 -10.39 -5.36
N VAL A 244 -2.56 -10.06 -5.81
CA VAL A 244 -2.97 -10.26 -7.20
C VAL A 244 -3.26 -8.90 -7.84
N GLN A 245 -2.66 -8.62 -9.01
CA GLN A 245 -2.84 -7.35 -9.72
C GLN A 245 -3.07 -7.55 -11.21
N THR A 246 -4.03 -6.81 -11.77
CA THR A 246 -4.16 -6.66 -13.22
C THR A 246 -2.96 -5.88 -13.75
N ALA A 247 -2.20 -6.43 -14.70
CA ALA A 247 -1.02 -5.74 -15.23
C ALA A 247 -1.35 -4.34 -15.78
N ASP A 248 -0.66 -3.30 -15.29
CA ASP A 248 -0.89 -1.88 -15.61
C ASP A 248 -0.81 -1.54 -17.10
N SER A 249 -0.26 -2.45 -17.91
CA SER A 249 -0.32 -2.42 -19.37
C SER A 249 -1.72 -2.25 -19.95
N SER A 250 -2.78 -2.59 -19.21
CA SER A 250 -4.17 -2.36 -19.64
C SER A 250 -4.58 -0.88 -19.61
N SER A 251 -3.99 -0.06 -18.73
CA SER A 251 -4.36 1.35 -18.58
C SER A 251 -3.77 2.26 -19.66
N ARG A 252 -2.60 1.89 -20.21
CA ARG A 252 -1.89 2.62 -21.27
C ARG A 252 -1.92 1.91 -22.63
N ASN A 253 -2.51 0.72 -22.73
CA ASN A 253 -2.48 -0.14 -23.92
C ASN A 253 -1.05 -0.46 -24.43
N GLU A 254 -0.03 -0.25 -23.60
CA GLU A 254 1.38 -0.47 -23.90
C GLU A 254 1.92 -1.56 -22.97
N GLN A 255 2.67 -2.53 -23.52
CA GLN A 255 3.42 -3.46 -22.69
C GLN A 255 4.54 -2.71 -21.99
N MET A 256 4.29 -2.25 -20.77
CA MET A 256 5.34 -1.72 -19.90
C MET A 256 6.22 -2.90 -19.48
N LEU A 257 7.20 -3.29 -20.30
CA LEU A 257 8.09 -4.43 -20.01
C LEU A 257 9.05 -4.22 -18.83
N TYR A 258 9.01 -3.03 -18.21
CA TYR A 258 9.40 -2.89 -16.81
C TYR A 258 8.76 -3.96 -15.91
N PHE A 259 7.54 -4.41 -16.22
CA PHE A 259 6.78 -5.41 -15.46
C PHE A 259 7.15 -6.88 -15.74
N SER A 260 8.38 -7.15 -16.20
CA SER A 260 9.05 -8.34 -15.64
C SER A 260 9.36 -8.17 -14.14
N GLN A 261 9.12 -6.96 -13.58
CA GLN A 261 9.10 -6.66 -12.14
C GLN A 261 8.45 -7.78 -11.35
N GLN A 262 9.28 -8.41 -10.55
CA GLN A 262 8.82 -9.07 -9.34
C GLN A 262 8.54 -7.93 -8.35
N GLU A 263 7.32 -7.38 -8.40
CA GLU A 263 6.88 -6.40 -7.40
C GLU A 263 6.67 -7.13 -6.07
N TRP A 264 7.07 -6.49 -4.97
CA TRP A 264 6.69 -6.88 -3.63
C TRP A 264 5.87 -5.78 -2.99
N ARG A 265 4.91 -6.16 -2.16
CA ARG A 265 4.02 -5.25 -1.46
C ARG A 265 4.16 -5.36 0.02
N LEU A 266 4.10 -4.20 0.66
CA LEU A 266 3.74 -4.06 2.05
C LEU A 266 2.29 -3.57 2.12
N THR A 267 1.39 -4.38 2.66
CA THR A 267 -0.03 -4.06 2.78
C THR A 267 -0.39 -3.89 4.26
N ARG A 268 -1.24 -2.92 4.59
CA ARG A 268 -1.86 -2.85 5.92
C ARG A 268 -2.70 -4.11 6.13
N VAL A 269 -2.25 -4.98 7.01
CA VAL A 269 -2.99 -6.12 7.56
C VAL A 269 -2.94 -6.02 9.08
N LEU A 270 -3.94 -6.53 9.80
CA LEU A 270 -3.91 -6.50 11.27
C LEU A 270 -3.13 -7.70 11.82
N ASN A 271 -1.90 -7.86 11.35
CA ASN A 271 -0.99 -8.80 11.99
C ASN A 271 -0.32 -8.13 13.20
N ASN A 272 0.10 -8.96 14.17
CA ASN A 272 0.83 -8.47 15.34
C ASN A 272 2.31 -8.23 15.03
N SER A 273 2.76 -8.51 13.81
CA SER A 273 4.16 -8.41 13.39
C SER A 273 4.51 -7.01 12.90
N LEU A 274 3.58 -6.24 12.34
CA LEU A 274 3.82 -4.86 11.96
C LEU A 274 3.45 -3.88 13.07
N VAL A 275 4.37 -2.98 13.38
CA VAL A 275 4.12 -1.85 14.29
C VAL A 275 3.87 -0.62 13.45
N GLY A 276 2.79 0.11 13.73
CA GLY A 276 2.43 1.27 12.95
C GLY A 276 1.28 2.06 13.54
N TYR A 277 0.79 3.05 12.79
CA TYR A 277 -0.29 3.91 13.22
C TYR A 277 -1.08 4.49 12.04
N SER A 278 -2.37 4.74 12.28
CA SER A 278 -3.23 5.49 11.36
C SER A 278 -2.87 6.98 11.36
N VAL A 279 -2.90 7.61 10.18
CA VAL A 279 -2.57 9.03 10.00
C VAL A 279 -3.71 9.96 10.46
N ASP A 280 -4.96 9.57 10.28
CA ASP A 280 -6.15 10.43 10.55
C ASP A 280 -6.58 10.49 12.02
N GLY A 281 -6.17 9.54 12.85
CA GLY A 281 -6.57 9.55 14.25
C GLY A 281 -6.00 8.40 15.07
N PRO A 282 -6.06 8.52 16.40
CA PRO A 282 -5.58 7.49 17.32
C PRO A 282 -6.34 6.18 17.13
N GLU A 283 -5.61 5.08 17.09
CA GLU A 283 -6.22 3.75 17.15
C GLU A 283 -6.43 3.33 18.61
N VAL A 284 -7.40 2.45 18.88
CA VAL A 284 -7.71 2.02 20.25
C VAL A 284 -6.53 1.26 20.85
N GLY A 285 -6.02 1.73 21.99
CA GLY A 285 -4.84 1.14 22.65
C GLY A 285 -3.50 1.59 22.05
N GLU A 286 -3.52 2.66 21.25
CA GLU A 286 -2.32 3.33 20.77
C GLU A 286 -1.47 3.85 21.93
N ASP A 287 -0.16 3.66 21.81
CA ASP A 287 0.84 4.18 22.73
C ASP A 287 0.88 5.73 22.66
N GLU A 288 0.94 6.42 23.80
CA GLU A 288 1.01 7.88 23.85
C GLU A 288 2.19 8.45 23.04
N GLY A 289 3.28 7.68 22.90
CA GLY A 289 4.43 8.01 22.08
C GLY A 289 4.15 8.09 20.57
N VAL A 290 3.02 7.55 20.10
CA VAL A 290 2.60 7.61 18.69
C VAL A 290 2.00 8.96 18.32
N LYS A 291 1.27 9.62 19.23
CA LYS A 291 0.66 10.93 18.97
C LYS A 291 1.64 11.95 18.36
N PRO A 292 2.83 12.20 18.94
CA PRO A 292 3.77 13.14 18.36
C PRO A 292 4.36 12.66 17.02
N LEU A 293 4.43 11.35 16.77
CA LEU A 293 4.83 10.79 15.47
C LEU A 293 3.77 11.07 14.40
N ARG A 294 2.49 10.89 14.74
CA ARG A 294 1.35 11.22 13.86
C ARG A 294 1.35 12.69 13.49
N GLU A 295 1.40 13.58 14.47
CA GLU A 295 1.34 15.03 14.23
C GLU A 295 2.47 15.49 13.29
N ARG A 296 3.69 14.96 13.50
CA ARG A 296 4.83 15.21 12.60
C ARG A 296 4.59 14.65 11.20
N LYS A 297 4.02 13.44 11.07
CA LYS A 297 3.75 12.83 9.77
C LYS A 297 2.69 13.61 8.99
N VAL A 298 1.60 14.00 9.65
CA VAL A 298 0.55 14.83 9.05
C VAL A 298 1.14 16.15 8.58
N ALA A 299 1.90 16.84 9.43
CA ALA A 299 2.56 18.10 9.06
C ALA A 299 3.52 17.94 7.87
N ALA A 300 4.28 16.83 7.81
CA ALA A 300 5.17 16.56 6.69
C ALA A 300 4.40 16.30 5.39
N VAL A 301 3.30 15.53 5.45
CA VAL A 301 2.44 15.27 4.28
C VAL A 301 1.78 16.57 3.80
N GLU A 302 1.29 17.40 4.72
CA GLU A 302 0.73 18.74 4.42
C GLU A 302 1.76 19.68 3.79
N GLN A 303 2.99 19.68 4.32
CA GLN A 303 4.09 20.46 3.75
C GLN A 303 4.42 20.00 2.33
N ILE A 304 4.52 18.68 2.10
CA ILE A 304 4.79 18.11 0.77
C ILE A 304 3.67 18.45 -0.20
N ALA A 305 2.41 18.30 0.20
CA ALA A 305 1.28 18.66 -0.65
C ALA A 305 1.25 20.15 -0.98
N LYS A 306 1.58 21.02 -0.02
CA LYS A 306 1.70 22.47 -0.24
C LYS A 306 2.83 22.82 -1.20
N LEU A 307 3.99 22.18 -1.07
CA LEU A 307 5.10 22.36 -2.00
C LEU A 307 4.65 22.06 -3.43
N LEU A 308 3.78 21.08 -3.59
CA LEU A 308 3.36 20.57 -4.89
C LEU A 308 2.02 21.15 -5.37
N ASP A 309 1.55 22.23 -4.72
CA ASP A 309 0.28 22.90 -4.98
C ASP A 309 -0.93 21.94 -5.06
N GLN A 310 -0.92 20.89 -4.22
CA GLN A 310 -2.00 19.92 -4.12
C GLN A 310 -2.86 20.13 -2.89
N ARG A 311 -4.18 20.04 -3.09
CA ARG A 311 -5.15 20.01 -2.01
C ARG A 311 -5.22 18.60 -1.43
N LEU A 312 -4.77 18.43 -0.19
CA LEU A 312 -5.00 17.19 0.55
C LEU A 312 -6.47 17.06 0.92
N GLU A 313 -7.09 15.97 0.47
CA GLU A 313 -8.39 15.57 0.93
C GLU A 313 -8.25 14.83 2.26
N LYS A 314 -8.86 15.35 3.33
CA LYS A 314 -8.92 14.66 4.63
C LYS A 314 -9.39 13.20 4.53
N PRO A 315 -10.38 12.85 3.69
CA PRO A 315 -10.74 11.46 3.40
C PRO A 315 -9.56 10.56 2.99
N TRP A 316 -8.61 11.05 2.21
CA TRP A 316 -7.45 10.26 1.77
C TRP A 316 -6.52 9.89 2.93
N LEU A 317 -6.24 10.85 3.82
CA LEU A 317 -5.42 10.63 5.03
C LEU A 317 -6.03 9.59 5.96
N ARG A 318 -7.37 9.45 5.95
CA ARG A 318 -8.06 8.40 6.73
C ARG A 318 -7.59 7.03 6.39
N ASP A 319 -7.28 6.79 5.13
CA ASP A 319 -6.92 5.49 4.62
C ASP A 319 -5.40 5.32 4.46
N CYS A 320 -4.61 6.25 5.01
CA CYS A 320 -3.17 6.12 5.11
C CYS A 320 -2.77 5.45 6.43
N TRP A 321 -1.72 4.64 6.38
CA TRP A 321 -1.12 4.00 7.55
C TRP A 321 0.39 4.16 7.51
N VAL A 322 1.04 4.33 8.66
CA VAL A 322 2.49 4.41 8.75
C VAL A 322 3.07 3.14 9.37
N VAL A 323 4.00 2.51 8.68
CA VAL A 323 4.77 1.38 9.22
C VAL A 323 6.01 1.92 9.93
N LEU A 324 6.00 1.81 11.25
CA LEU A 324 7.12 2.17 12.11
C LEU A 324 8.21 1.10 12.08
N GLY A 325 7.86 -0.17 11.88
CA GLY A 325 8.80 -1.28 11.91
C GLY A 325 8.12 -2.63 12.12
N SER A 326 8.87 -3.58 12.68
CA SER A 326 8.39 -4.92 13.01
C SER A 326 8.49 -5.19 14.51
N ALA A 327 7.44 -5.77 15.08
CA ALA A 327 7.37 -6.20 16.46
C ALA A 327 8.25 -7.44 16.73
N LEU A 328 8.50 -8.27 15.70
CA LEU A 328 9.28 -9.50 15.83
C LEU A 328 10.72 -9.22 16.24
N GLU A 329 11.31 -8.18 15.65
CA GLU A 329 12.71 -7.82 15.84
C GLU A 329 12.88 -6.55 16.70
N ASN A 330 11.78 -5.89 17.08
CA ASN A 330 11.78 -4.58 17.74
C ASN A 330 12.67 -3.55 17.01
N ARG A 331 12.59 -3.52 15.68
CA ARG A 331 13.39 -2.66 14.80
C ARG A 331 12.52 -1.67 14.06
N LEU A 332 12.99 -0.42 14.00
CA LEU A 332 12.37 0.65 13.22
C LEU A 332 12.62 0.45 11.71
N PHE A 333 11.70 0.93 10.88
CA PHE A 333 11.69 0.78 9.43
C PHE A 333 13.04 1.15 8.78
N ARG A 334 13.65 2.26 9.20
CA ARG A 334 14.98 2.69 8.71
C ARG A 334 16.06 1.63 8.87
N SER A 335 15.96 0.73 9.86
CA SER A 335 16.94 -0.33 10.10
C SER A 335 16.93 -1.41 9.01
N TYR A 336 15.84 -1.49 8.24
CA TYR A 336 15.68 -2.40 7.11
C TYR A 336 16.20 -1.82 5.80
N VAL A 337 16.48 -0.51 5.75
CA VAL A 337 16.99 0.16 4.54
C VAL A 337 18.44 -0.23 4.30
N ARG A 338 18.70 -0.82 3.13
CA ARG A 338 20.00 -1.30 2.67
C ARG A 338 20.71 -0.36 1.71
N ALA A 339 19.97 0.45 0.97
CA ALA A 339 20.53 1.51 0.14
C ALA A 339 19.55 2.66 0.00
N ILE A 340 20.08 3.85 -0.25
CA ILE A 340 19.30 5.04 -0.61
C ILE A 340 19.80 5.50 -1.97
N VAL A 341 18.89 5.70 -2.91
CA VAL A 341 19.16 6.26 -4.24
C VAL A 341 18.66 7.68 -4.27
N CYS A 342 19.44 8.58 -4.87
CA CYS A 342 19.06 9.98 -5.03
C CYS A 342 19.53 10.56 -6.37
N PRO A 343 18.89 11.65 -6.82
CA PRO A 343 19.32 12.42 -7.99
C PRO A 343 20.77 12.88 -7.92
N GLN A 344 21.32 13.23 -9.08
CA GLN A 344 22.63 13.86 -9.18
C GLN A 344 22.68 15.18 -8.39
N GLY A 345 23.75 15.41 -7.63
CA GLY A 345 23.97 16.62 -6.84
C GLY A 345 23.29 16.60 -5.47
N MET A 346 22.44 15.60 -5.20
CA MET A 346 21.66 15.52 -3.96
C MET A 346 22.32 14.68 -2.86
N LYS A 347 23.43 13.97 -3.18
CA LYS A 347 24.09 13.05 -2.24
C LYS A 347 24.44 13.69 -0.90
N ARG A 348 24.95 14.92 -0.89
CA ARG A 348 25.31 15.63 0.34
C ARG A 348 24.09 15.86 1.24
N ARG A 349 22.99 16.38 0.68
CA ARG A 349 21.73 16.63 1.42
C ARG A 349 21.16 15.34 1.99
N VAL A 350 21.20 14.25 1.21
CA VAL A 350 20.74 12.92 1.66
C VAL A 350 21.63 12.39 2.79
N LEU A 351 22.95 12.54 2.69
CA LEU A 351 23.86 12.18 3.78
C LEU A 351 23.60 13.01 5.05
N ASP A 352 23.27 14.30 4.91
CA ASP A 352 22.92 15.14 6.05
C ASP A 352 21.64 14.66 6.74
N VAL A 353 20.60 14.26 5.98
CA VAL A 353 19.42 13.57 6.52
C VAL A 353 19.82 12.32 7.28
N CYS A 354 20.65 11.47 6.67
CA CYS A 354 21.07 10.21 7.27
C CYS A 354 21.88 10.40 8.56
N ARG A 355 22.72 11.44 8.66
CA ARG A 355 23.51 11.73 9.87
C ARG A 355 22.65 12.13 11.07
N ARG A 356 21.44 12.66 10.83
CA ARG A 356 20.48 12.99 11.90
C ARG A 356 19.75 11.75 12.45
N MET A 357 19.91 10.60 11.81
CA MET A 357 19.24 9.36 12.20
C MET A 357 20.17 8.48 13.04
N VAL A 358 19.58 7.78 14.02
CA VAL A 358 20.26 6.72 14.77
C VAL A 358 20.09 5.40 14.02
N TRP A 359 21.21 4.86 13.51
CA TRP A 359 21.23 3.61 12.75
C TRP A 359 21.72 2.46 13.62
N GLY A 360 20.91 1.43 13.82
CA GLY A 360 21.31 0.25 14.60
C GLY A 360 22.44 -0.55 13.92
N GLN A 361 22.38 -0.72 12.59
CA GLN A 361 23.34 -1.53 11.81
C GLN A 361 24.30 -0.67 10.94
N GLY A 362 24.40 0.62 11.26
CA GLY A 362 25.13 1.61 10.45
C GLY A 362 24.27 2.25 9.34
N CYS A 363 24.69 3.44 8.91
CA CYS A 363 24.01 4.19 7.85
C CYS A 363 24.10 3.42 6.52
N PRO A 364 23.00 3.28 5.75
CA PRO A 364 23.06 2.67 4.44
C PRO A 364 23.88 3.52 3.47
N PRO A 365 24.51 2.92 2.45
CA PRO A 365 25.16 3.65 1.38
C PRO A 365 24.15 4.50 0.59
N VAL A 366 24.59 5.71 0.24
CA VAL A 366 23.87 6.65 -0.62
C VAL A 366 24.45 6.57 -2.03
N ILE A 367 23.63 6.11 -2.97
CA ILE A 367 23.93 5.92 -4.38
C ILE A 367 23.38 7.14 -5.14
N GLU A 368 24.28 7.92 -5.71
CA GLU A 368 23.90 9.04 -6.56
C GLU A 368 23.67 8.57 -7.98
N LEU A 369 22.58 9.01 -8.60
CA LEU A 369 22.34 8.82 -10.01
C LEU A 369 23.36 9.63 -10.81
N GLY A 370 24.20 8.96 -11.60
CA GLY A 370 25.05 9.64 -12.58
C GLY A 370 24.19 10.22 -13.68
N ARG A 371 24.69 11.22 -14.43
CA ARG A 371 24.00 11.70 -15.64
C ARG A 371 23.70 10.49 -16.51
N ALA A 372 22.42 10.32 -16.91
CA ALA A 372 22.12 9.52 -18.08
C ALA A 372 23.05 10.03 -19.19
N ALA A 373 23.82 9.13 -19.80
CA ALA A 373 24.62 9.51 -20.95
C ALA A 373 23.64 10.14 -21.94
N LYS A 374 23.85 11.42 -22.30
CA LYS A 374 23.12 12.06 -23.39
C LYS A 374 23.43 11.26 -24.65
N GLY A 375 22.61 10.27 -24.95
CA GLY A 375 22.79 9.32 -26.03
C GLY A 375 21.44 8.99 -26.63
N SER A 376 21.22 9.52 -27.84
CA SER A 376 20.20 9.14 -28.83
C SER A 376 18.72 9.43 -28.54
N LEU A 377 18.37 10.70 -28.33
CA LEU A 377 17.04 11.21 -28.75
C LEU A 377 17.12 12.24 -29.89
N ALA A 378 18.34 12.56 -30.38
CA ALA A 378 18.56 13.45 -31.54
C ALA A 378 18.97 12.70 -32.82
N GLU A 379 19.04 11.36 -32.79
CA GLU A 379 19.24 10.53 -33.98
C GLU A 379 18.26 9.36 -33.95
N ARG A 380 17.01 9.64 -34.35
CA ARG A 380 16.10 8.75 -35.10
C ARG A 380 14.78 9.44 -35.38
#